data_AF-A0A6P9CPU4-F1
#
_entry.id   AF-A0A6P9CPU4-F1
#
_cell.length_a   1.000
_cell.length_b   1.000
_cell.length_c   1.000
_cell.angle_alpha   90.00
_cell.angle_beta   90.00
_cell.angle_gamma   90.00
#
_symmetry.space_group_name_H-M   'P 1'
#
loop_
_entity.id
_entity.type
_entity.pdbx_description
1 polymer ?
#
loop_
_entity_poly.entity_id
_entity_poly.type
_entity_poly.pdbx_seq_one_letter_code
_entity_poly.pdbx_strand_id
1 'polypeptide(L)'
;MLTGDLCEDLCVAQTLTYKRCLYYDQGKKVIQADWRGRPVILKSKNEIFSSYHGLGFLEEMESQGIPETELLLMVALEVKNTLGLEFPNKTVGPLWKRSGPHWKAQLASLWSLLQQEEYIYFSVLQDISKHVLRVIGSCGHFYAVEYLTAGHAWHSTLFSVEDAVGASLSGIKHKAKAIIQIAISFLDMVNHFDNDFSYPLHLCDIKPENFAIRNDLTVVAIDVDMAFFEPKMRDILEQNCSGDEDCVFFDCFSKCDLKNGKCGAERANTNLQVICDKIFRPWFTLNLGGSAVSFPMQLQLQEAVHDCAQPRIKDISKIQSNSANSFSQLYHLLQVSQKELQKSSLADSSVMAIQNT
;
A
#
# COMPACT_ATOMS: atom_id res chain seq x y z
N MET A 1 -9.44 30.73 -1.20
CA MET A 1 -9.68 30.14 0.13
C MET A 1 -9.57 28.64 -0.01
N LEU A 2 -8.77 27.99 0.84
CA LEU A 2 -8.71 26.53 0.92
C LEU A 2 -9.61 26.06 2.06
N THR A 3 -10.13 24.85 1.95
CA THR A 3 -11.01 24.27 2.97
C THR A 3 -10.60 22.84 3.27
N GLY A 4 -11.01 22.36 4.44
CA GLY A 4 -10.71 21.04 4.95
C GLY A 4 -10.71 21.08 6.47
N ASP A 5 -10.87 19.92 7.09
CA ASP A 5 -10.91 19.75 8.54
C ASP A 5 -9.58 20.08 9.23
N LEU A 6 -8.46 20.08 8.50
CA LEU A 6 -7.15 20.46 9.01
C LEU A 6 -6.80 21.94 8.78
N CYS A 7 -7.60 22.69 8.02
CA CYS A 7 -7.23 24.06 7.68
C CYS A 7 -7.22 25.00 8.91
N GLU A 8 -8.11 24.79 9.88
CA GLU A 8 -8.09 25.57 11.13
C GLU A 8 -6.80 25.31 11.91
N ASP A 9 -6.43 24.02 12.07
CA ASP A 9 -5.23 23.61 12.79
C ASP A 9 -3.94 24.06 12.10
N LEU A 10 -3.93 24.14 10.77
CA LEU A 10 -2.79 24.56 9.98
C LEU A 10 -2.64 26.10 9.92
N CYS A 11 -3.72 26.81 9.59
CA CYS A 11 -3.65 28.22 9.20
C CYS A 11 -3.98 29.18 10.36
N VAL A 12 -4.76 28.75 11.35
CA VAL A 12 -5.26 29.61 12.43
C VAL A 12 -4.68 29.20 13.77
N ALA A 13 -4.95 27.99 14.23
CA ALA A 13 -4.52 27.51 15.54
C ALA A 13 -3.04 27.09 15.59
N GLN A 14 -2.42 26.84 14.43
CA GLN A 14 -1.02 26.42 14.29
C GLN A 14 -0.65 25.18 15.13
N THR A 15 -1.60 24.26 15.32
CA THR A 15 -1.38 22.99 16.02
C THR A 15 -0.96 21.85 15.09
N LEU A 16 -0.98 22.09 13.76
CA LEU A 16 -0.34 21.26 12.75
C LEU A 16 0.95 21.94 12.29
N THR A 17 2.10 21.41 12.71
CA THR A 17 3.41 22.04 12.53
C THR A 17 4.35 21.20 11.66
N TYR A 18 5.01 21.85 10.71
CA TYR A 18 6.03 21.21 9.87
C TYR A 18 7.19 20.65 10.69
N LYS A 19 7.71 19.47 10.31
CA LYS A 19 8.95 18.91 10.86
C LYS A 19 10.04 18.78 9.80
N ARG A 20 9.78 18.03 8.73
CA ARG A 20 10.74 17.82 7.64
C ARG A 20 10.05 17.37 6.35
N CYS A 21 10.67 17.63 5.21
CA CYS A 21 10.28 17.05 3.93
C CYS A 21 10.94 15.67 3.80
N LEU A 22 10.14 14.65 3.50
CA LEU A 22 10.62 13.27 3.32
C LEU A 22 10.88 12.94 1.85
N TYR A 23 10.12 13.55 0.94
CA TYR A 23 10.23 13.31 -0.48
C TYR A 23 9.94 14.58 -1.28
N TYR A 24 10.77 14.82 -2.29
CA TYR A 24 10.57 15.86 -3.28
C TYR A 24 11.08 15.36 -4.63
N ASP A 25 10.16 14.96 -5.50
CA ASP A 25 10.45 14.66 -6.89
C ASP A 25 9.22 14.96 -7.75
N GLN A 26 9.45 15.54 -8.93
CA GLN A 26 8.42 15.86 -9.94
C GLN A 26 7.15 16.56 -9.41
N GLY A 27 7.24 17.29 -8.30
CA GLY A 27 6.11 18.00 -7.69
C GLY A 27 5.36 17.22 -6.60
N LYS A 28 5.55 15.90 -6.45
CA LYS A 28 5.00 15.10 -5.33
C LYS A 28 5.67 15.55 -4.03
N LYS A 29 4.86 15.83 -3.01
CA LYS A 29 5.30 16.26 -1.68
C LYS A 29 4.87 15.22 -0.65
N VAL A 30 5.83 14.74 0.12
CA VAL A 30 5.59 13.95 1.33
C VAL A 30 6.29 14.63 2.48
N ILE A 31 5.52 15.11 3.46
CA ILE A 31 6.00 15.96 4.55
C ILE A 31 5.64 15.32 5.88
N GLN A 32 6.62 15.20 6.77
CA GLN A 32 6.34 14.87 8.16
C GLN A 32 5.94 16.13 8.93
N ALA A 33 4.85 16.04 9.68
CA ALA A 33 4.34 17.09 10.55
C ALA A 33 3.98 16.55 11.93
N ASP A 34 3.79 17.44 12.90
CA ASP A 34 3.21 17.15 14.20
C ASP A 34 1.83 17.81 14.29
N TRP A 35 0.80 17.01 14.56
CA TRP A 35 -0.55 17.47 14.76
C TRP A 35 -0.96 17.20 16.21
N ARG A 36 -1.07 18.27 17.01
CA ARG A 36 -1.45 18.21 18.43
C ARG A 36 -0.59 17.21 19.23
N GLY A 37 0.72 17.20 18.99
CA GLY A 37 1.68 16.32 19.67
C GLY A 37 1.73 14.90 19.12
N ARG A 38 1.11 14.62 17.95
CA ARG A 38 1.16 13.32 17.28
C ARG A 38 1.79 13.46 15.89
N PRO A 39 2.73 12.57 15.50
CA PRO A 39 3.30 12.62 14.17
C PRO A 39 2.25 12.24 13.11
N VAL A 40 2.24 12.96 11.99
CA VAL A 40 1.41 12.70 10.81
C VAL A 40 2.23 12.90 9.54
N ILE A 41 1.76 12.35 8.43
CA ILE A 41 2.34 12.59 7.10
C ILE A 41 1.34 13.38 6.27
N LEU A 42 1.78 14.51 5.71
CA LEU A 42 1.04 15.28 4.73
C LEU A 42 1.52 14.89 3.33
N LYS A 43 0.58 14.58 2.45
CA LYS A 43 0.83 14.17 1.07
C LYS A 43 0.13 15.07 0.08
N SER A 44 0.77 15.30 -1.07
CA SER A 44 0.12 15.86 -2.25
C SER A 44 0.88 15.51 -3.53
N LYS A 45 0.15 15.21 -4.61
CA LYS A 45 0.72 14.92 -5.95
C LYS A 45 1.42 16.14 -6.56
N ASN A 46 0.87 17.34 -6.34
CA ASN A 46 1.46 18.59 -6.81
C ASN A 46 1.71 19.54 -5.62
N GLU A 47 2.82 20.27 -5.65
CA GLU A 47 3.14 21.24 -4.62
C GLU A 47 2.12 22.39 -4.55
N ILE A 48 1.70 22.88 -5.71
CA ILE A 48 0.92 24.11 -5.84
C ILE A 48 -0.53 23.76 -6.15
N PHE A 49 -1.46 24.35 -5.41
CA PHE A 49 -2.90 24.13 -5.60
C PHE A 49 -3.38 24.45 -7.04
N SER A 50 -2.82 25.47 -7.67
CA SER A 50 -3.18 25.86 -9.04
C SER A 50 -2.68 24.91 -10.13
N SER A 51 -1.87 23.90 -9.77
CA SER A 51 -1.47 22.84 -10.71
C SER A 51 -2.57 21.81 -10.94
N TYR A 52 -3.61 21.80 -10.11
CA TYR A 52 -4.79 20.96 -10.32
C TYR A 52 -5.76 21.65 -11.28
N HIS A 53 -6.40 20.85 -12.12
CA HIS A 53 -7.40 21.36 -13.04
C HIS A 53 -8.60 21.86 -12.24
N GLY A 54 -8.89 23.15 -12.37
CA GLY A 54 -10.14 23.71 -11.86
C GLY A 54 -11.33 23.16 -12.64
N LEU A 55 -12.51 23.23 -12.03
CA LEU A 55 -13.77 23.03 -12.74
C LEU A 55 -14.05 24.28 -13.57
N GLY A 56 -13.42 24.43 -14.73
CA GLY A 56 -13.52 25.63 -15.59
C GLY A 56 -14.95 26.03 -15.97
N PHE A 57 -15.89 25.09 -15.94
CA PHE A 57 -17.32 25.35 -16.15
C PHE A 57 -18.01 26.11 -15.00
N LEU A 58 -17.39 26.22 -13.82
CA LEU A 58 -17.93 26.99 -12.68
C LEU A 58 -17.85 28.51 -12.89
N GLU A 59 -17.01 28.98 -13.82
CA GLU A 59 -16.88 30.41 -14.15
C GLU A 59 -17.96 30.86 -15.15
N GLU A 60 -18.50 29.96 -15.98
CA GLU A 60 -19.58 30.28 -16.94
C GLU A 60 -20.99 30.06 -16.36
N MET A 61 -21.15 29.19 -15.35
CA MET A 61 -22.43 28.87 -14.69
C MET A 61 -22.72 29.76 -13.46
N GLU A 62 -22.38 31.05 -13.52
CA GLU A 62 -22.43 31.99 -12.37
C GLU A 62 -23.79 32.05 -11.66
N SER A 63 -24.89 31.65 -12.30
CA SER A 63 -26.25 31.81 -11.77
C SER A 63 -26.92 30.54 -11.22
N GLN A 64 -26.48 29.32 -11.55
CA GLN A 64 -27.20 28.09 -11.15
C GLN A 64 -26.37 27.05 -10.39
N GLY A 65 -25.03 27.12 -10.46
CA GLY A 65 -24.15 26.11 -9.85
C GLY A 65 -24.31 24.71 -10.47
N ILE A 66 -23.38 23.81 -10.18
CA ILE A 66 -23.43 22.43 -10.69
C ILE A 66 -24.53 21.65 -9.93
N PRO A 67 -25.48 21.00 -10.62
CA PRO A 67 -26.44 20.08 -9.99
C PRO A 67 -25.73 18.98 -9.20
N GLU A 68 -26.27 18.60 -8.04
CA GLU A 68 -25.67 17.57 -7.18
C GLU A 68 -25.48 16.23 -7.89
N THR A 69 -26.42 15.86 -8.76
CA THR A 69 -26.35 14.64 -9.58
C THR A 69 -25.21 14.68 -10.58
N GLU A 70 -24.92 15.84 -11.15
CA GLU A 70 -23.80 16.01 -12.08
C GLU A 70 -22.47 15.93 -11.33
N LEU A 71 -22.38 16.57 -10.17
CA LEU A 71 -21.19 16.48 -9.34
C LEU A 71 -20.93 15.05 -8.83
N LEU A 72 -21.97 14.34 -8.39
CA LEU A 72 -21.88 12.92 -8.03
C LEU A 72 -21.42 12.06 -9.22
N LEU A 73 -21.90 12.35 -10.43
CA LEU A 73 -21.46 11.67 -11.64
C LEU A 73 -19.98 11.96 -11.93
N MET A 74 -19.53 13.21 -11.81
CA MET A 74 -18.11 13.56 -11.98
C MET A 74 -17.22 12.83 -10.97
N VAL A 75 -17.61 12.80 -9.69
CA VAL A 75 -16.90 12.04 -8.65
C VAL A 75 -16.88 10.55 -9.00
N ALA A 76 -18.02 9.97 -9.36
CA ALA A 76 -18.10 8.55 -9.71
C ALA A 76 -17.24 8.21 -10.93
N LEU A 77 -17.19 9.09 -11.93
CA LEU A 77 -16.32 8.95 -13.11
C LEU A 77 -14.85 9.04 -12.73
N GLU A 78 -14.45 9.97 -11.87
CA GLU A 78 -13.05 10.10 -11.43
C GLU A 78 -12.59 8.87 -10.66
N VAL A 79 -13.44 8.39 -9.74
CA VAL A 79 -13.19 7.16 -8.99
C VAL A 79 -13.15 5.95 -9.93
N LYS A 80 -14.06 5.86 -10.92
CA LYS A 80 -14.04 4.79 -11.94
C LYS A 80 -12.78 4.84 -12.80
N ASN A 81 -12.34 6.01 -13.24
CA ASN A 81 -11.12 6.18 -14.04
C ASN A 81 -9.86 5.82 -13.23
N THR A 82 -9.87 6.15 -11.93
CA THR A 82 -8.76 5.84 -11.01
C THR A 82 -8.69 4.35 -10.70
N LEU A 83 -9.80 3.76 -10.24
CA LEU A 83 -9.84 2.40 -9.72
C LEU A 83 -10.16 1.35 -10.78
N GLY A 84 -10.73 1.73 -11.94
CA GLY A 84 -11.26 0.77 -12.91
C GLY A 84 -12.52 0.02 -12.42
N LEU A 85 -13.16 0.52 -11.36
CA LEU A 85 -14.33 -0.11 -10.72
C LEU A 85 -15.62 0.65 -11.03
N GLU A 86 -16.70 -0.09 -11.26
CA GLU A 86 -18.04 0.50 -11.34
C GLU A 86 -18.65 0.61 -9.94
N PHE A 87 -18.88 1.84 -9.49
CA PHE A 87 -19.57 2.07 -8.22
C PHE A 87 -21.08 2.09 -8.43
N PRO A 88 -21.87 1.39 -7.59
CA PRO A 88 -23.31 1.59 -7.60
C PRO A 88 -23.61 3.04 -7.25
N ASN A 89 -24.50 3.69 -8.01
CA ASN A 89 -24.95 5.09 -7.88
C ASN A 89 -25.40 5.53 -6.48
N LYS A 90 -25.46 4.62 -5.49
CA LYS A 90 -25.98 4.85 -4.13
C LYS A 90 -24.90 4.95 -3.05
N THR A 91 -23.61 4.81 -3.38
CA THR A 91 -22.56 4.61 -2.38
C THR A 91 -21.80 5.89 -1.99
N VAL A 92 -21.97 6.97 -2.77
CA VAL A 92 -21.35 8.27 -2.47
C VAL A 92 -22.38 9.14 -1.77
N GLY A 93 -22.28 9.22 -0.44
CA GLY A 93 -23.09 10.16 0.36
C GLY A 93 -22.76 11.61 0.01
N PRO A 94 -23.59 12.59 0.43
CA PRO A 94 -23.33 14.00 0.14
C PRO A 94 -22.03 14.45 0.83
N LEU A 95 -20.96 14.57 0.04
CA LEU A 95 -19.61 15.00 0.50
C LEU A 95 -19.53 16.51 0.74
N TRP A 96 -20.57 17.27 0.41
CA TRP A 96 -20.60 18.72 0.51
C TRP A 96 -21.97 19.24 0.93
N LYS A 97 -21.98 20.38 1.61
CA LYS A 97 -23.20 21.17 1.84
C LYS A 97 -23.31 22.21 0.71
N ARG A 98 -24.33 22.09 -0.16
CA ARG A 98 -24.59 23.03 -1.28
C ARG A 98 -24.78 24.49 -0.85
N SER A 99 -25.02 24.74 0.44
CA SER A 99 -25.38 26.05 0.97
C SER A 99 -24.35 26.49 2.03
N GLY A 100 -23.64 27.57 1.70
CA GLY A 100 -22.71 28.23 2.61
C GLY A 100 -21.81 29.23 1.87
N PRO A 101 -21.25 30.24 2.57
CA PRO A 101 -20.41 31.28 1.97
C PRO A 101 -19.12 30.74 1.31
N HIS A 102 -18.78 29.46 1.50
CA HIS A 102 -17.51 28.87 1.06
C HIS A 102 -17.68 27.61 0.19
N TRP A 103 -18.88 27.34 -0.34
CA TRP A 103 -19.13 26.10 -1.10
C TRP A 103 -18.21 25.95 -2.33
N LYS A 104 -17.88 27.04 -3.04
CA LYS A 104 -16.95 27.01 -4.19
C LYS A 104 -15.55 26.56 -3.78
N ALA A 105 -15.07 27.05 -2.63
CA ALA A 105 -13.78 26.68 -2.08
C ALA A 105 -13.76 25.22 -1.59
N GLN A 106 -14.87 24.75 -1.01
CA GLN A 106 -15.08 23.34 -0.65
C GLN A 106 -14.99 22.44 -1.87
N LEU A 107 -15.73 22.79 -2.93
CA LEU A 107 -15.73 22.03 -4.18
C LEU A 107 -14.34 22.02 -4.83
N ALA A 108 -13.66 23.17 -4.92
CA ALA A 108 -12.33 23.25 -5.50
C ALA A 108 -11.30 22.42 -4.71
N SER A 109 -11.34 22.47 -3.37
CA SER A 109 -10.46 21.68 -2.51
C SER A 109 -10.71 20.18 -2.70
N LEU A 110 -11.97 19.75 -2.65
CA LEU A 110 -12.35 18.35 -2.87
C LEU A 110 -11.94 17.86 -4.26
N TRP A 111 -12.18 18.67 -5.30
CA TRP A 111 -11.83 18.32 -6.67
C TRP A 111 -10.32 18.17 -6.88
N SER A 112 -9.51 18.96 -6.16
CA SER A 112 -8.05 18.79 -6.18
C SER A 112 -7.58 17.49 -5.51
N LEU A 113 -8.31 17.00 -4.51
CA LEU A 113 -8.02 15.72 -3.85
C LEU A 113 -8.40 14.54 -4.74
N LEU A 114 -9.54 14.62 -5.44
CA LEU A 114 -10.00 13.57 -6.35
C LEU A 114 -9.11 13.40 -7.59
N GLN A 115 -8.34 14.41 -7.99
CA GLN A 115 -7.34 14.28 -9.06
C GLN A 115 -6.07 13.51 -8.63
N GLN A 116 -6.04 12.96 -7.41
CA GLN A 116 -4.90 12.25 -6.84
C GLN A 116 -5.26 10.80 -6.60
N GLU A 117 -4.64 9.90 -7.37
CA GLU A 117 -4.97 8.47 -7.37
C GLU A 117 -4.76 7.85 -5.99
N GLU A 118 -3.63 8.12 -5.30
CA GLU A 118 -3.40 7.66 -3.92
C GLU A 118 -4.49 8.10 -2.95
N TYR A 119 -4.95 9.35 -3.04
CA TYR A 119 -6.00 9.87 -2.14
C TYR A 119 -7.30 9.09 -2.34
N ILE A 120 -7.69 8.82 -3.59
CA ILE A 120 -8.87 8.01 -3.89
C ILE A 120 -8.70 6.60 -3.34
N TYR A 121 -7.56 5.95 -3.62
CA TYR A 121 -7.29 4.60 -3.14
C TYR A 121 -7.41 4.50 -1.62
N PHE A 122 -6.73 5.36 -0.88
CA PHE A 122 -6.79 5.34 0.58
C PHE A 122 -8.18 5.70 1.10
N SER A 123 -8.83 6.72 0.56
CA SER A 123 -10.16 7.14 1.01
C SER A 123 -11.22 6.06 0.81
N VAL A 124 -11.14 5.29 -0.29
CA VAL A 124 -12.11 4.23 -0.60
C VAL A 124 -11.80 2.94 0.15
N LEU A 125 -10.53 2.58 0.29
CA LEU A 125 -10.14 1.27 0.83
C LEU A 125 -9.92 1.25 2.35
N GLN A 126 -9.68 2.40 3.00
CA GLN A 126 -9.32 2.45 4.43
C GLN A 126 -10.33 1.80 5.39
N ASP A 127 -11.62 1.79 5.04
CA ASP A 127 -12.68 1.23 5.91
C ASP A 127 -12.90 -0.27 5.69
N ILE A 128 -12.35 -0.82 4.61
CA ILE A 128 -12.50 -2.24 4.24
C ILE A 128 -11.18 -3.00 4.22
N SER A 129 -10.04 -2.30 4.30
CA SER A 129 -8.71 -2.88 4.28
C SER A 129 -7.84 -2.31 5.39
N LYS A 130 -7.34 -3.20 6.25
CA LYS A 130 -6.28 -2.84 7.21
C LYS A 130 -4.91 -2.66 6.52
N HIS A 131 -4.76 -3.00 5.25
CA HIS A 131 -3.48 -2.99 4.54
C HIS A 131 -3.23 -1.72 3.72
N VAL A 132 -4.03 -0.68 3.93
CA VAL A 132 -3.85 0.64 3.31
C VAL A 132 -3.75 1.73 4.38
N LEU A 133 -3.21 2.90 3.99
CA LEU A 133 -3.14 4.06 4.87
C LEU A 133 -4.51 4.61 5.20
N ARG A 134 -4.67 5.08 6.44
CA ARG A 134 -5.83 5.87 6.85
C ARG A 134 -5.61 7.35 6.55
N VAL A 135 -6.49 7.93 5.76
CA VAL A 135 -6.65 9.38 5.60
C VAL A 135 -7.35 9.93 6.84
N ILE A 136 -6.74 10.91 7.49
CA ILE A 136 -7.21 11.47 8.76
C ILE A 136 -7.75 12.89 8.64
N GLY A 137 -7.51 13.55 7.50
CA GLY A 137 -8.04 14.88 7.20
C GLY A 137 -7.36 15.50 5.98
N SER A 138 -7.76 16.72 5.62
CA SER A 138 -7.22 17.48 4.51
C SER A 138 -7.24 19.00 4.75
N CYS A 139 -6.43 19.72 3.98
CA CYS A 139 -6.58 21.16 3.79
C CYS A 139 -6.16 21.53 2.36
N GLY A 140 -7.14 21.95 1.54
CA GLY A 140 -6.90 22.15 0.11
C GLY A 140 -6.56 20.84 -0.59
N HIS A 141 -5.46 20.83 -1.35
CA HIS A 141 -4.96 19.66 -2.08
C HIS A 141 -4.05 18.74 -1.26
N PHE A 142 -3.68 19.15 -0.04
CA PHE A 142 -2.94 18.30 0.87
C PHE A 142 -3.90 17.47 1.72
N TYR A 143 -3.62 16.18 1.84
CA TYR A 143 -4.28 15.29 2.79
C TYR A 143 -3.26 14.75 3.80
N ALA A 144 -3.73 14.52 5.01
CA ALA A 144 -2.95 13.91 6.06
C ALA A 144 -3.30 12.43 6.19
N VAL A 145 -2.27 11.63 6.46
CA VAL A 145 -2.38 10.21 6.78
C VAL A 145 -1.68 9.92 8.10
N GLU A 146 -2.00 8.76 8.69
CA GLU A 146 -1.28 8.25 9.86
C GLU A 146 0.24 8.13 9.60
N TYR A 147 1.04 8.41 10.64
CA TYR A 147 2.49 8.20 10.58
C TYR A 147 2.81 6.74 10.90
N LEU A 148 3.48 6.05 9.97
CA LEU A 148 3.89 4.65 10.10
C LEU A 148 5.40 4.50 9.93
N THR A 149 5.94 3.35 10.36
CA THR A 149 7.36 3.03 10.15
C THR A 149 7.55 2.46 8.76
N ALA A 150 8.02 3.29 7.83
CA ALA A 150 8.29 2.90 6.45
C ALA A 150 9.46 1.92 6.33
N GLY A 151 9.44 1.11 5.28
CA GLY A 151 10.55 0.22 4.95
C GLY A 151 11.69 0.97 4.25
N HIS A 152 12.91 0.47 4.41
CA HIS A 152 14.08 0.91 3.67
C HIS A 152 14.93 -0.29 3.29
N ALA A 153 15.39 -0.34 2.04
CA ALA A 153 16.21 -1.43 1.52
C ALA A 153 17.50 -1.71 2.31
N TRP A 154 18.00 -0.75 3.08
CA TRP A 154 19.27 -0.87 3.82
C TRP A 154 19.10 -1.44 5.23
N HIS A 155 17.86 -1.57 5.73
CA HIS A 155 17.61 -2.22 7.02
C HIS A 155 17.55 -3.74 6.85
N SER A 156 18.28 -4.47 7.70
CA SER A 156 18.28 -5.94 7.70
C SER A 156 16.88 -6.56 7.91
N THR A 157 15.97 -5.81 8.52
CA THR A 157 14.58 -6.18 8.78
C THR A 157 13.57 -5.47 7.88
N LEU A 158 14.02 -4.75 6.85
CA LEU A 158 13.25 -3.78 6.03
C LEU A 158 12.73 -2.59 6.82
N PHE A 159 12.12 -2.82 7.97
CA PHE A 159 11.51 -1.84 8.84
C PHE A 159 12.33 -1.69 10.12
N SER A 160 12.37 -0.48 10.67
CA SER A 160 12.92 -0.24 12.00
C SER A 160 11.91 -0.72 13.08
N VAL A 161 11.95 -2.01 13.42
CA VAL A 161 11.03 -2.63 14.40
C VAL A 161 11.08 -1.92 15.77
N GLU A 162 12.26 -1.40 16.14
CA GLU A 162 12.47 -0.65 17.37
C GLU A 162 11.71 0.68 17.37
N ASP A 163 11.62 1.36 16.23
CA ASP A 163 10.83 2.59 16.09
C ASP A 163 9.32 2.31 16.09
N ALA A 164 8.90 1.16 15.55
CA ALA A 164 7.48 0.79 15.45
C ALA A 164 6.87 0.31 16.77
N VAL A 165 7.62 -0.48 17.56
CA VAL A 165 7.10 -1.19 18.75
C VAL A 165 7.85 -0.81 20.04
N GLY A 166 8.89 0.03 19.94
CA GLY A 166 9.70 0.53 21.05
C GLY A 166 10.98 -0.29 21.29
N ALA A 167 11.94 0.35 21.96
CA ALA A 167 13.31 -0.17 22.19
C ALA A 167 13.40 -1.49 22.99
N SER A 168 12.28 -1.98 23.55
CA SER A 168 12.23 -3.24 24.32
C SER A 168 12.40 -4.52 23.46
N LEU A 169 12.56 -4.39 22.13
CA LEU A 169 12.73 -5.51 21.19
C LEU A 169 14.15 -5.63 20.61
N SER A 170 15.16 -5.06 21.26
CA SER A 170 16.56 -5.08 20.78
C SER A 170 17.18 -6.49 20.68
N GLY A 171 16.59 -7.50 21.33
CA GLY A 171 17.07 -8.88 21.31
C GLY A 171 16.84 -9.61 19.97
N ILE A 172 17.82 -10.42 19.55
CA ILE A 172 17.81 -11.19 18.29
C ILE A 172 16.52 -12.04 18.13
N LYS A 173 16.06 -12.68 19.22
CA LYS A 173 14.81 -13.47 19.22
C LYS A 173 13.57 -12.61 18.95
N HIS A 174 13.50 -11.43 19.54
CA HIS A 174 12.38 -10.50 19.34
C HIS A 174 12.36 -9.96 17.91
N LYS A 175 13.53 -9.64 17.34
CA LYS A 175 13.66 -9.26 15.93
C LYS A 175 13.22 -10.39 15.01
N ALA A 176 13.67 -11.63 15.24
CA ALA A 176 13.24 -12.79 14.45
C ALA A 176 11.71 -13.00 14.53
N LYS A 177 11.11 -12.86 15.72
CA LYS A 177 9.66 -12.94 15.90
C LYS A 177 8.93 -11.86 15.10
N ALA A 178 9.43 -10.63 15.13
CA ALA A 178 8.85 -9.53 14.37
C ALA A 178 8.94 -9.78 12.86
N ILE A 179 10.08 -10.22 12.32
CA ILE A 179 10.25 -10.55 10.90
C ILE A 179 9.22 -11.60 10.46
N ILE A 180 9.06 -12.68 11.24
CA ILE A 180 8.07 -13.73 10.93
C ILE A 180 6.64 -13.19 10.97
N GLN A 181 6.30 -12.32 11.94
CA GLN A 181 4.98 -11.69 12.03
C GLN A 181 4.70 -10.75 10.85
N ILE A 182 5.68 -9.95 10.46
CA ILE A 182 5.58 -9.05 9.30
C ILE A 182 5.46 -9.86 8.01
N ALA A 183 6.21 -10.95 7.85
CA ALA A 183 6.10 -11.84 6.69
C ALA A 183 4.71 -12.50 6.60
N ILE A 184 4.14 -12.93 7.72
CA ILE A 184 2.74 -13.39 7.75
C ILE A 184 1.79 -12.26 7.35
N SER A 185 2.01 -11.03 7.83
CA SER A 185 1.18 -9.88 7.47
C SER A 185 1.25 -9.52 5.98
N PHE A 186 2.42 -9.68 5.33
CA PHE A 186 2.53 -9.59 3.87
C PHE A 186 1.68 -10.66 3.16
N LEU A 187 1.67 -11.91 3.65
CA LEU A 187 0.81 -12.96 3.08
C LEU A 187 -0.68 -12.65 3.29
N ASP A 188 -1.07 -12.17 4.48
CA ASP A 188 -2.45 -11.73 4.74
C ASP A 188 -2.85 -10.61 3.75
N MET A 189 -1.96 -9.63 3.51
CA MET A 189 -2.18 -8.55 2.56
C MET A 189 -2.37 -9.07 1.14
N VAL A 190 -1.48 -9.96 0.68
CA VAL A 190 -1.57 -10.58 -0.66
C VAL A 190 -2.90 -11.30 -0.81
N ASN A 191 -3.28 -12.13 0.16
CA ASN A 191 -4.55 -12.86 0.11
C ASN A 191 -5.75 -11.90 0.06
N HIS A 192 -5.72 -10.85 0.87
CA HIS A 192 -6.78 -9.84 0.92
C HIS A 192 -6.92 -9.10 -0.42
N PHE A 193 -5.81 -8.65 -1.01
CA PHE A 193 -5.82 -7.95 -2.29
C PHE A 193 -6.19 -8.83 -3.48
N ASP A 194 -5.85 -10.13 -3.42
CA ASP A 194 -6.18 -11.08 -4.48
C ASP A 194 -7.64 -11.56 -4.44
N ASN A 195 -8.28 -11.62 -3.25
CA ASN A 195 -9.53 -12.38 -3.06
C ASN A 195 -10.69 -11.64 -2.38
N ASP A 196 -10.46 -10.58 -1.61
CA ASP A 196 -11.53 -10.00 -0.77
C ASP A 196 -12.32 -8.87 -1.47
N PHE A 197 -11.81 -8.39 -2.60
CA PHE A 197 -12.48 -7.40 -3.44
C PHE A 197 -13.21 -8.05 -4.63
N SER A 198 -14.12 -7.30 -5.26
CA SER A 198 -14.81 -7.76 -6.49
C SER A 198 -13.85 -8.09 -7.64
N TYR A 199 -12.69 -7.44 -7.66
CA TYR A 199 -11.61 -7.68 -8.60
C TYR A 199 -10.27 -7.71 -7.84
N PRO A 200 -9.31 -8.55 -8.23
CA PRO A 200 -7.97 -8.53 -7.66
C PRO A 200 -7.32 -7.14 -7.79
N LEU A 201 -6.64 -6.70 -6.74
CA LEU A 201 -5.81 -5.50 -6.74
C LEU A 201 -4.35 -5.88 -7.01
N HIS A 202 -3.83 -5.54 -8.19
CA HIS A 202 -2.46 -5.82 -8.59
C HIS A 202 -1.50 -4.79 -8.04
N LEU A 203 -0.40 -5.26 -7.48
CA LEU A 203 0.74 -4.44 -7.08
C LEU A 203 1.87 -4.61 -8.12
N CYS A 204 2.26 -3.51 -8.76
CA CYS A 204 3.25 -3.51 -9.83
C CYS A 204 4.55 -2.77 -9.49
N ASP A 205 4.66 -2.10 -8.34
CA ASP A 205 5.93 -1.50 -7.87
C ASP A 205 6.21 -1.96 -6.44
N ILE A 206 6.77 -3.16 -6.29
CA ILE A 206 7.10 -3.75 -5.01
C ILE A 206 8.53 -3.37 -4.64
N LYS A 207 8.65 -2.48 -3.67
CA LYS A 207 9.91 -2.12 -3.04
C LYS A 207 9.70 -1.83 -1.55
N PRO A 208 10.74 -2.00 -0.72
CA PRO A 208 10.67 -1.76 0.72
C PRO A 208 9.98 -0.45 1.11
N GLU A 209 10.29 0.61 0.37
CA GLU A 209 9.88 1.99 0.62
C GLU A 209 8.38 2.23 0.36
N ASN A 210 7.71 1.35 -0.38
CA ASN A 210 6.28 1.43 -0.67
C ASN A 210 5.42 0.79 0.43
N PHE A 211 6.05 0.18 1.43
CA PHE A 211 5.37 -0.44 2.56
C PHE A 211 5.78 0.21 3.89
N ALA A 212 4.91 0.08 4.88
CA ALA A 212 5.18 0.43 6.27
C ALA A 212 4.57 -0.62 7.20
N ILE A 213 4.92 -0.52 8.48
CA ILE A 213 4.28 -1.31 9.55
C ILE A 213 3.59 -0.43 10.58
N ARG A 214 2.44 -0.88 11.07
CA ARG A 214 1.82 -0.37 12.29
C ARG A 214 2.51 -0.95 13.54
N ASN A 215 2.13 -0.44 14.71
CA ASN A 215 2.64 -0.88 16.01
C ASN A 215 2.32 -2.35 16.33
N ASP A 216 1.27 -2.91 15.73
CA ASP A 216 0.89 -4.32 15.82
C ASP A 216 1.57 -5.20 14.76
N LEU A 217 2.51 -4.63 13.98
CA LEU A 217 3.23 -5.24 12.87
C LEU A 217 2.37 -5.57 11.64
N THR A 218 1.18 -4.98 11.55
CA THR A 218 0.39 -5.02 10.31
C THR A 218 1.12 -4.26 9.20
N VAL A 219 1.38 -4.93 8.09
CA VAL A 219 1.93 -4.35 6.86
C VAL A 219 0.89 -3.47 6.18
N VAL A 220 1.31 -2.29 5.73
CA VAL A 220 0.47 -1.30 5.07
C VAL A 220 1.15 -0.85 3.79
N ALA A 221 0.43 -0.88 2.66
CA ALA A 221 0.86 -0.21 1.44
C ALA A 221 0.72 1.30 1.63
N ILE A 222 1.85 2.01 1.56
CA ILE A 222 1.92 3.46 1.76
C ILE A 222 2.13 4.22 0.46
N ASP A 223 2.55 3.55 -0.61
CA ASP A 223 2.57 4.08 -1.97
C ASP A 223 1.81 3.09 -2.87
N VAL A 224 0.78 3.61 -3.53
CA VAL A 224 -0.16 2.84 -4.37
C VAL A 224 -0.27 3.45 -5.77
N ASP A 225 0.72 4.25 -6.18
CA ASP A 225 0.77 4.87 -7.51
C ASP A 225 0.77 3.81 -8.64
N MET A 226 1.37 2.64 -8.38
CA MET A 226 1.43 1.52 -9.32
C MET A 226 0.59 0.32 -8.83
N ALA A 227 -0.58 0.61 -8.27
CA ALA A 227 -1.58 -0.40 -7.92
C ALA A 227 -2.83 -0.26 -8.80
N PHE A 228 -3.35 -1.37 -9.32
CA PHE A 228 -4.47 -1.36 -10.26
C PHE A 228 -5.40 -2.55 -10.04
N PHE A 229 -6.71 -2.31 -9.97
CA PHE A 229 -7.67 -3.41 -10.05
C PHE A 229 -7.63 -4.06 -11.43
N GLU A 230 -7.94 -5.36 -11.48
CA GLU A 230 -7.89 -6.20 -12.69
C GLU A 230 -8.41 -5.52 -13.97
N PRO A 231 -9.59 -4.84 -14.01
CA PRO A 231 -10.06 -4.23 -15.24
C PRO A 231 -9.09 -3.20 -15.83
N LYS A 232 -8.54 -2.31 -14.99
CA LYS A 232 -7.56 -1.30 -15.42
C LYS A 232 -6.19 -1.92 -15.70
N MET A 233 -5.81 -2.98 -14.98
CA MET A 233 -4.57 -3.70 -15.23
C MET A 233 -4.56 -4.34 -16.62
N ARG A 234 -5.68 -4.91 -17.07
CA ARG A 234 -5.81 -5.49 -18.41
C ARG A 234 -5.56 -4.45 -19.50
N ASP A 235 -6.18 -3.27 -19.36
CA ASP A 235 -6.00 -2.15 -20.30
C ASP A 235 -4.53 -1.67 -20.34
N ILE A 236 -3.83 -1.66 -19.21
CA ILE A 236 -2.42 -1.28 -19.12
C ILE A 236 -1.52 -2.31 -19.86
N LEU A 237 -1.79 -3.60 -19.69
CA LEU A 237 -0.97 -4.68 -20.29
C LEU A 237 -1.17 -4.85 -21.79
N GLU A 238 -2.32 -4.48 -22.35
CA GLU A 238 -2.63 -4.59 -23.78
C GLU A 238 -1.85 -3.57 -24.63
N GLN A 239 -0.56 -3.86 -24.86
CA GLN A 239 0.34 -3.08 -25.70
C GLN A 239 0.77 -3.85 -26.96
N ASN A 240 1.34 -3.14 -27.95
CA ASN A 240 2.00 -3.80 -29.08
C ASN A 240 3.37 -4.32 -28.65
N CYS A 241 3.78 -5.49 -29.15
CA CYS A 241 5.04 -6.13 -28.80
C CYS A 241 5.71 -6.85 -29.98
N SER A 242 7.03 -6.98 -29.90
CA SER A 242 7.86 -7.83 -30.74
C SER A 242 8.40 -9.05 -29.97
N GLY A 243 8.45 -8.98 -28.64
CA GLY A 243 8.85 -10.05 -27.73
C GLY A 243 8.25 -9.91 -26.33
N ASP A 244 8.46 -10.91 -25.47
CA ASP A 244 7.94 -10.90 -24.09
C ASP A 244 8.50 -9.75 -23.25
N GLU A 245 9.71 -9.29 -23.58
CA GLU A 245 10.40 -8.17 -22.95
C GLU A 245 9.68 -6.82 -23.12
N ASP A 246 8.85 -6.69 -24.16
CA ASP A 246 8.02 -5.50 -24.40
C ASP A 246 6.75 -5.51 -23.52
N CYS A 247 6.39 -6.67 -22.96
CA CYS A 247 5.16 -6.86 -22.17
C CYS A 247 5.40 -6.71 -20.67
N VAL A 248 6.17 -5.69 -20.29
CA VAL A 248 6.58 -5.42 -18.90
C VAL A 248 6.09 -4.05 -18.46
N PHE A 249 5.36 -4.03 -17.36
CA PHE A 249 4.92 -2.84 -16.65
C PHE A 249 5.41 -2.91 -15.19
N PHE A 250 6.59 -2.31 -14.95
CA PHE A 250 7.31 -2.44 -13.68
C PHE A 250 7.49 -3.92 -13.27
N ASP A 251 6.96 -4.35 -12.13
CA ASP A 251 7.02 -5.73 -11.66
C ASP A 251 5.87 -6.61 -12.19
N CYS A 252 4.92 -6.05 -12.94
CA CYS A 252 3.85 -6.79 -13.60
C CYS A 252 4.23 -7.09 -15.06
N PHE A 253 4.06 -8.31 -15.53
CA PHE A 253 4.32 -8.63 -16.93
C PHE A 253 3.30 -9.61 -17.51
N SER A 254 3.14 -9.59 -18.83
CA SER A 254 2.33 -10.55 -19.58
C SER A 254 3.17 -11.24 -20.66
N LYS A 255 2.52 -11.90 -21.62
CA LYS A 255 3.18 -12.63 -22.71
C LYS A 255 2.86 -12.01 -24.06
N CYS A 256 3.86 -11.92 -24.92
CA CYS A 256 3.67 -11.43 -26.28
C CYS A 256 3.11 -12.54 -27.17
N ASP A 257 1.95 -12.29 -27.78
CA ASP A 257 1.48 -13.12 -28.89
C ASP A 257 2.18 -12.67 -30.17
N LEU A 258 3.27 -13.37 -30.52
CA LEU A 258 4.06 -13.10 -31.72
C LEU A 258 3.26 -13.19 -33.03
N LYS A 259 2.10 -13.87 -33.05
CA LYS A 259 1.25 -13.93 -34.24
C LYS A 259 0.50 -12.62 -34.45
N ASN A 260 0.06 -12.00 -33.37
CA ASN A 260 -0.76 -10.79 -33.38
C ASN A 260 0.04 -9.52 -33.07
N GLY A 261 1.30 -9.65 -32.63
CA GLY A 261 2.16 -8.54 -32.23
C GLY A 261 1.62 -7.78 -31.02
N LYS A 262 0.93 -8.47 -30.11
CA LYS A 262 0.25 -7.87 -28.95
C LYS A 262 0.51 -8.63 -27.66
N CYS A 263 0.71 -7.87 -26.59
CA CYS A 263 0.78 -8.40 -25.24
C CYS A 263 -0.59 -8.93 -24.80
N GLY A 264 -0.57 -10.01 -24.03
CA GLY A 264 -1.77 -10.53 -23.39
C GLY A 264 -2.30 -9.56 -22.34
N ALA A 265 -3.63 -9.47 -22.24
CA ALA A 265 -4.33 -8.68 -21.22
C ALA A 265 -4.15 -9.26 -19.80
N GLU A 266 -3.88 -10.56 -19.70
CA GLU A 266 -3.74 -11.25 -18.42
C GLU A 266 -2.30 -11.20 -17.92
N ARG A 267 -2.16 -10.78 -16.66
CA ARG A 267 -0.88 -10.78 -15.96
C ARG A 267 -0.37 -12.21 -15.80
N ALA A 268 0.89 -12.45 -16.17
CA ALA A 268 1.51 -13.76 -16.13
C ALA A 268 2.10 -14.11 -14.75
N ASN A 269 2.44 -13.12 -13.93
CA ASN A 269 2.89 -13.29 -12.56
C ASN A 269 1.85 -12.84 -11.52
N THR A 270 2.06 -13.16 -10.24
CA THR A 270 1.14 -12.79 -9.15
C THR A 270 1.79 -11.85 -8.13
N ASN A 271 0.95 -11.18 -7.33
CA ASN A 271 1.40 -10.38 -6.19
C ASN A 271 2.32 -11.19 -5.26
N LEU A 272 1.95 -12.44 -4.97
CA LEU A 272 2.76 -13.35 -4.16
C LEU A 272 4.16 -13.56 -4.74
N GLN A 273 4.28 -13.81 -6.05
CA GLN A 273 5.58 -14.05 -6.67
C GLN A 273 6.49 -12.82 -6.56
N VAL A 274 5.94 -11.62 -6.78
CA VAL A 274 6.72 -10.38 -6.68
C VAL A 274 7.12 -10.09 -5.23
N ILE A 275 6.23 -10.28 -4.26
CA ILE A 275 6.58 -10.17 -2.83
C ILE A 275 7.66 -11.19 -2.45
N CYS A 276 7.54 -12.43 -2.92
CA CYS A 276 8.55 -13.46 -2.69
C CYS A 276 9.90 -13.06 -3.27
N ASP A 277 9.93 -12.48 -4.46
CA ASP A 277 11.18 -12.11 -5.14
C ASP A 277 11.83 -10.85 -4.55
N LYS A 278 11.04 -9.80 -4.31
CA LYS A 278 11.54 -8.47 -3.94
C LYS A 278 11.67 -8.25 -2.43
N ILE A 279 10.85 -8.93 -1.63
CA ILE A 279 10.81 -8.75 -0.18
C ILE A 279 11.36 -9.99 0.55
N PHE A 280 10.78 -11.16 0.31
CA PHE A 280 11.12 -12.35 1.10
C PHE A 280 12.48 -12.93 0.72
N ARG A 281 12.83 -12.97 -0.57
CA ARG A 281 14.12 -13.55 -1.00
C ARG A 281 15.29 -12.83 -0.32
N PRO A 282 15.40 -11.50 -0.29
CA PRO A 282 16.44 -10.82 0.50
C PRO A 282 16.40 -11.19 1.99
N TRP A 283 15.22 -11.22 2.61
CA TRP A 283 15.07 -11.52 4.04
C TRP A 283 15.45 -12.93 4.47
N PHE A 284 15.17 -13.92 3.64
CA PHE A 284 15.37 -15.34 3.96
C PHE A 284 16.58 -15.94 3.22
N THR A 285 17.45 -15.10 2.65
CA THR A 285 18.79 -15.53 2.25
C THR A 285 19.66 -15.80 3.48
N LEU A 286 20.48 -16.86 3.43
CA LEU A 286 21.32 -17.37 4.52
C LEU A 286 22.18 -16.28 5.17
N ASN A 287 21.67 -15.65 6.24
CA ASN A 287 22.38 -14.95 7.31
C ASN A 287 21.38 -14.21 8.23
N LEU A 288 20.47 -14.94 8.86
CA LEU A 288 20.01 -14.49 10.19
C LEU A 288 21.23 -14.63 11.12
N GLY A 289 22.04 -13.58 11.21
CA GLY A 289 23.23 -13.52 12.05
C GLY A 289 22.90 -13.81 13.51
N GLY A 290 23.02 -15.08 13.91
CA GLY A 290 22.62 -15.58 15.22
C GLY A 290 21.15 -16.07 15.31
N SER A 291 20.63 -16.67 14.24
CA SER A 291 19.22 -17.01 14.08
C SER A 291 18.59 -17.74 15.28
N ALA A 292 17.51 -17.15 15.80
CA ALA A 292 16.67 -17.74 16.84
C ALA A 292 15.80 -18.91 16.33
N VAL A 293 15.81 -19.19 15.03
CA VAL A 293 15.06 -20.25 14.35
C VAL A 293 16.02 -21.37 13.94
N SER A 294 15.61 -22.63 14.05
CA SER A 294 16.43 -23.79 13.68
C SER A 294 16.93 -23.75 12.23
N PHE A 295 18.14 -24.27 12.00
CA PHE A 295 18.75 -24.33 10.67
C PHE A 295 17.91 -25.10 9.62
N PRO A 296 17.32 -26.28 9.93
CA PRO A 296 16.44 -26.97 8.99
C PRO A 296 15.25 -26.11 8.55
N MET A 297 14.67 -25.33 9.47
CA MET A 297 13.54 -24.45 9.18
C MET A 297 13.95 -23.27 8.28
N GLN A 298 15.13 -22.70 8.51
CA GLN A 298 15.68 -21.66 7.62
C GLN A 298 15.84 -22.16 6.19
N LEU A 299 16.36 -23.37 6.01
CA LEU A 299 16.53 -23.97 4.69
C LEU A 299 15.18 -24.19 4.00
N GLN A 300 14.18 -24.73 4.72
CA GLN A 300 12.83 -24.93 4.19
C GLN A 300 12.16 -23.60 3.78
N LEU A 301 12.31 -22.55 4.58
CA LEU A 301 11.81 -21.21 4.23
C LEU A 301 12.52 -20.66 2.99
N GLN A 302 13.84 -20.79 2.92
CA GLN A 302 14.62 -20.33 1.78
C GLN A 302 14.21 -21.03 0.48
N GLU A 303 14.05 -22.35 0.51
CA GLU A 303 13.58 -23.14 -0.63
C GLU A 303 12.17 -22.72 -1.04
N ALA A 304 11.24 -22.62 -0.09
CA ALA A 304 9.87 -22.21 -0.37
C ALA A 304 9.79 -20.80 -0.96
N VAL A 305 10.59 -19.85 -0.47
CA VAL A 305 10.67 -18.49 -1.01
C VAL A 305 11.29 -18.48 -2.41
N HIS A 306 12.33 -19.30 -2.63
CA HIS A 306 12.94 -19.43 -3.96
C HIS A 306 11.93 -19.94 -4.98
N ASP A 307 11.21 -21.01 -4.66
CA ASP A 307 10.21 -21.63 -5.53
C ASP A 307 9.01 -20.70 -5.77
N CYS A 308 8.59 -19.96 -4.73
CA CYS A 308 7.54 -18.96 -4.83
C CYS A 308 7.92 -17.84 -5.81
N ALA A 309 9.16 -17.37 -5.78
CA ALA A 309 9.60 -16.23 -6.57
C ALA A 309 9.91 -16.57 -8.05
N GLN A 310 9.95 -17.86 -8.44
CA GLN A 310 10.26 -18.22 -9.82
C GLN A 310 9.11 -17.86 -10.79
N PRO A 311 9.35 -17.05 -11.84
CA PRO A 311 8.38 -16.81 -12.89
C PRO A 311 8.23 -18.08 -13.74
N ARG A 312 7.03 -18.68 -13.76
CA ARG A 312 6.82 -19.96 -14.45
C ARG A 312 6.49 -19.71 -15.92
N ILE A 313 7.48 -19.91 -16.78
CA ILE A 313 7.41 -19.70 -18.24
C ILE A 313 6.59 -20.79 -18.98
N LYS A 314 6.00 -21.78 -18.29
CA LYS A 314 5.33 -22.92 -18.94
C LYS A 314 3.96 -23.23 -18.31
N ASP A 315 2.93 -23.01 -19.12
CA ASP A 315 1.50 -23.36 -18.95
C ASP A 315 0.66 -22.53 -17.99
N ILE A 316 -0.22 -21.70 -18.57
CA ILE A 316 -1.25 -20.87 -17.91
C ILE A 316 -2.20 -21.71 -17.03
N SER A 317 -2.50 -22.95 -17.45
CA SER A 317 -3.40 -23.86 -16.70
C SER A 317 -2.81 -24.41 -15.38
N LYS A 318 -1.51 -24.22 -15.13
CA LYS A 318 -0.83 -24.63 -13.88
C LYS A 318 -0.49 -23.46 -12.94
N ILE A 319 -0.89 -22.24 -13.29
CA ILE A 319 -0.56 -21.02 -12.53
C ILE A 319 -1.38 -20.93 -11.24
N GLN A 320 -2.71 -21.07 -11.30
CA GLN A 320 -3.59 -20.92 -10.13
C GLN A 320 -3.40 -22.01 -9.07
N SER A 321 -3.22 -23.27 -9.46
CA SER A 321 -3.07 -24.39 -8.50
C SER A 321 -1.75 -24.36 -7.74
N ASN A 322 -0.67 -23.83 -8.33
CA ASN A 322 0.65 -23.80 -7.70
C ASN A 322 0.95 -22.52 -6.90
N SER A 323 0.35 -21.38 -7.25
CA SER A 323 0.37 -20.18 -6.40
C SER A 323 -0.27 -20.47 -5.05
N ALA A 324 -1.44 -21.14 -5.05
CA ALA A 324 -2.11 -21.60 -3.83
C ALA A 324 -1.25 -22.57 -3.00
N ASN A 325 -0.50 -23.46 -3.67
CA ASN A 325 0.45 -24.37 -2.99
C ASN A 325 1.61 -23.59 -2.34
N SER A 326 2.20 -22.61 -3.05
CA SER A 326 3.30 -21.80 -2.54
C SER A 326 2.85 -20.91 -1.38
N PHE A 327 1.66 -20.30 -1.49
CA PHE A 327 1.06 -19.48 -0.45
C PHE A 327 0.85 -20.29 0.85
N SER A 328 0.17 -21.43 0.74
CA SER A 328 -0.13 -22.29 1.90
C SER A 328 1.14 -22.87 2.53
N GLN A 329 2.13 -23.26 1.73
CA GLN A 329 3.43 -23.73 2.21
C GLN A 329 4.17 -22.64 3.00
N LEU A 330 4.28 -21.42 2.45
CA LEU A 330 4.92 -20.29 3.14
C LEU A 330 4.20 -19.93 4.43
N TYR A 331 2.87 -19.83 4.39
CA TYR A 331 2.04 -19.53 5.56
C TYR A 331 2.27 -20.55 6.67
N HIS A 332 2.26 -21.84 6.32
CA HIS A 332 2.52 -22.92 7.25
C HIS A 332 3.93 -22.84 7.86
N LEU A 333 4.98 -22.67 7.04
CA LEU A 333 6.37 -22.61 7.51
C LEU A 333 6.60 -21.41 8.45
N LEU A 334 6.02 -20.25 8.13
CA LEU A 334 6.08 -19.06 8.99
C LEU A 334 5.34 -19.27 10.32
N GLN A 335 4.17 -19.91 10.30
CA GLN A 335 3.44 -20.25 11.54
C GLN A 335 4.21 -21.24 12.43
N VAL A 336 4.85 -22.25 11.83
CA VAL A 336 5.68 -23.20 12.57
C VAL A 336 6.89 -22.48 13.18
N SER A 337 7.57 -21.61 12.40
CA SER A 337 8.68 -20.78 12.88
C SER A 337 8.26 -19.89 14.05
N GLN A 338 7.07 -19.29 13.98
CA GLN A 338 6.52 -18.48 15.06
C GLN A 338 6.30 -19.29 16.35
N LYS A 339 5.78 -20.52 16.24
CA LYS A 339 5.59 -21.43 17.39
C LYS A 339 6.91 -21.88 18.00
N GLU A 340 7.94 -22.12 17.18
CA GLU A 340 9.28 -22.48 17.64
C GLU A 340 9.89 -21.35 18.50
N LEU A 341 9.80 -20.10 18.01
CA LEU A 341 10.27 -18.92 18.73
C LEU A 341 9.52 -18.72 20.06
N GLN A 342 8.20 -18.94 20.10
CA GLN A 342 7.41 -18.85 21.33
C GLN A 342 7.82 -19.89 22.38
N LYS A 343 8.01 -21.15 21.98
CA LYS A 343 8.46 -22.22 22.91
C LYS A 343 9.84 -21.91 23.51
N SER A 344 10.75 -21.37 22.70
CA SER A 344 12.08 -20.97 23.18
C SER A 344 12.03 -19.87 24.25
N SER A 345 11.07 -18.95 24.17
CA SER A 345 10.92 -17.85 25.14
C SER A 345 10.37 -18.31 26.50
N LEU A 346 9.50 -19.32 26.51
CA LEU A 346 8.96 -19.93 27.73
C LEU A 346 10.01 -20.76 28.48
N ALA A 347 10.89 -21.44 27.74
CA ALA A 347 12.02 -22.16 28.31
C ALA A 347 13.02 -21.20 29.00
N ASP A 348 13.40 -20.09 28.36
CA ASP A 348 14.32 -19.10 28.95
C ASP A 348 13.75 -18.42 30.20
N SER A 349 12.44 -18.10 30.19
CA SER A 349 11.75 -17.50 31.33
C SER A 349 11.68 -18.46 32.53
N SER A 350 11.54 -19.77 32.27
CA SER A 350 11.54 -20.81 33.30
C SER A 350 12.93 -21.01 33.91
N VAL A 351 13.99 -20.92 33.11
CA VAL A 351 15.38 -21.02 33.59
C VAL A 351 15.78 -19.79 34.43
N MET A 352 15.37 -18.58 34.03
CA MET A 352 15.61 -17.36 34.82
C MET A 352 14.84 -17.35 36.16
N ALA A 353 13.65 -17.95 36.20
CA ALA A 353 12.89 -18.08 37.45
C ALA A 353 13.56 -19.04 38.46
N ILE A 354 14.25 -20.08 37.98
CA ILE A 354 14.95 -21.07 38.83
C ILE A 354 16.29 -20.52 39.34
N GLN A 355 16.92 -19.56 38.65
CA GLN A 355 18.18 -18.94 39.09
C GLN A 355 17.99 -17.81 40.12
N ASN A 356 16.74 -17.35 40.34
CA ASN A 356 16.40 -16.31 41.31
C ASN A 356 15.72 -16.85 42.59
N THR A 357 15.76 -18.18 42.79
CA THR A 357 15.37 -18.88 44.03
C THR A 357 16.57 -19.62 44.57
#